data_AF-A0A6N9VE78-F1
#
_entry.id   AF-A0A6N9VE78-F1
#
_cell.length_a   1.000
_cell.length_b   1.000
_cell.length_c   1.000
_cell.angle_alpha   90.00
_cell.angle_beta   90.00
_cell.angle_gamma   90.00
#
_symmetry.space_group_name_H-M   'P 1'
#
loop_
_entity.id
_entity.type
_entity.pdbx_description
1 polymer ?
#
loop_
_entity_poly.entity_id
_entity_poly.type
_entity_poly.pdbx_seq_one_letter_code
_entity_poly.pdbx_strand_id
1 'polypeptide(L)'
;MARAALTRVLEPGDERAGAWLRQNGPVALLRALRVADGSAERLPGMTAARLEGYRLRAAAAEPERDLAVAAAVGGRLVCPGDREW
;
A
#
# COMPACT_ATOMS: atom_id res chain seq x y z
N MET A 1 2.79 7.68 6.31
CA MET A 1 3.63 6.48 6.11
C MET A 1 2.95 5.35 5.33
N ALA A 2 1.78 4.84 5.76
CA ALA A 2 1.19 3.67 5.10
C ALA A 2 0.87 3.85 3.59
N ARG A 3 0.39 5.02 3.17
CA ARG A 3 0.17 5.32 1.74
C ARG A 3 1.45 5.27 0.92
N ALA A 4 2.56 5.81 1.45
CA ALA A 4 3.87 5.72 0.81
C ALA A 4 4.32 4.26 0.67
N ALA A 5 4.12 3.42 1.69
CA ALA A 5 4.49 2.02 1.58
C ALA A 5 3.66 1.30 0.50
N LEU A 6 2.36 1.59 0.45
CA LEU A 6 1.45 0.96 -0.49
C LEU A 6 1.76 1.29 -1.96
N THR A 7 2.46 2.38 -2.27
CA THR A 7 2.89 2.68 -3.66
C THR A 7 3.96 1.71 -4.17
N ARG A 8 4.68 1.03 -3.27
CA ARG A 8 5.62 -0.05 -3.59
C ARG A 8 4.98 -1.43 -3.56
N VAL A 9 3.80 -1.56 -2.95
CA VAL A 9 3.12 -2.86 -2.74
C VAL A 9 2.05 -3.11 -3.77
N LEU A 10 1.17 -2.15 -4.01
CA LEU A 10 0.03 -2.28 -4.91
C LEU A 10 0.44 -1.98 -6.34
N GLU A 11 -0.16 -2.69 -7.30
CA GLU A 11 0.04 -2.41 -8.72
C GLU A 11 -0.73 -1.14 -9.11
N PRO A 12 -0.12 -0.18 -9.81
CA PRO A 12 -0.83 0.96 -10.39
C PRO A 12 -1.98 0.47 -11.28
N GLY A 13 -3.17 1.04 -11.10
CA GLY A 13 -4.36 0.67 -11.87
C GLY A 13 -5.09 -0.59 -11.39
N ASP A 14 -4.62 -1.28 -10.33
CA ASP A 14 -5.37 -2.41 -9.76
C ASP A 14 -6.64 -1.93 -9.05
N GLU A 15 -7.78 -2.11 -9.71
CA GLU A 15 -9.09 -1.66 -9.23
C GLU A 15 -9.47 -2.31 -7.89
N ARG A 16 -9.11 -3.58 -7.67
CA ARG A 16 -9.40 -4.30 -6.42
C ARG A 16 -8.59 -3.71 -5.28
N ALA A 17 -7.30 -3.49 -5.51
CA ALA A 17 -6.41 -2.85 -4.54
C ALA A 17 -6.90 -1.43 -4.19
N GLY A 18 -7.33 -0.66 -5.20
CA GLY A 18 -7.96 0.64 -5.00
C GLY A 18 -9.26 0.56 -4.18
N ALA A 19 -10.11 -0.44 -4.43
CA ALA A 19 -11.33 -0.66 -3.66
C ALA A 19 -11.02 -1.02 -2.20
N TRP A 20 -10.09 -1.93 -1.94
CA TRP A 20 -9.67 -2.29 -0.58
C TRP A 20 -9.08 -1.08 0.16
N LEU A 21 -8.29 -0.25 -0.52
CA LEU A 21 -7.70 0.97 0.05
C LEU A 21 -8.78 1.98 0.46
N ARG A 22 -9.82 2.16 -0.37
CA ARG A 22 -10.95 3.04 -0.04
C ARG A 22 -11.78 2.51 1.13
N GLN A 23 -12.01 1.20 1.19
CA GLN A 23 -12.87 0.57 2.20
C GLN A 23 -12.18 0.45 3.56
N ASN A 24 -10.91 0.02 3.58
CA ASN A 24 -10.19 -0.30 4.82
C ASN A 24 -9.26 0.83 5.27
N GLY A 25 -8.92 1.75 4.37
CA GLY A 25 -7.90 2.76 4.61
C GLY A 25 -6.47 2.21 4.50
N PRO A 26 -5.47 3.10 4.40
CA PRO A 26 -4.09 2.70 4.08
C PRO A 26 -3.42 1.92 5.20
N VAL A 27 -3.69 2.26 6.47
CA VAL A 27 -3.05 1.60 7.62
C VAL A 27 -3.54 0.17 7.77
N ALA A 28 -4.86 -0.04 7.75
CA ALA A 28 -5.44 -1.38 7.91
C ALA A 28 -5.05 -2.28 6.73
N LEU A 29 -5.08 -1.75 5.50
CA LEU A 29 -4.64 -2.51 4.32
C LEU A 29 -3.16 -2.91 4.41
N LEU A 30 -2.26 -1.99 4.74
CA LEU A 30 -0.84 -2.32 4.87
C LEU A 30 -0.59 -3.35 5.98
N ARG A 31 -1.29 -3.22 7.11
CA ARG A 31 -1.20 -4.19 8.20
C ARG A 31 -1.65 -5.57 7.73
N ALA A 32 -2.78 -5.66 7.04
CA ALA A 32 -3.28 -6.94 6.54
C ALA A 32 -2.30 -7.62 5.58
N LEU A 33 -1.62 -6.84 4.74
CA LEU A 33 -0.62 -7.37 3.81
C LEU A 33 0.72 -7.71 4.47
N ARG A 34 1.01 -7.24 5.70
CA ARG A 34 2.26 -7.54 6.43
C ARG A 34 2.10 -8.67 7.44
N VAL A 35 0.94 -8.81 8.06
CA VAL A 35 0.71 -9.78 9.13
C VAL A 35 0.08 -11.05 8.56
N ALA A 36 0.59 -12.21 8.99
CA ALA A 36 0.02 -13.52 8.64
C ALA A 36 -1.08 -13.93 9.64
N ASP A 37 -2.14 -13.12 9.76
CA ASP A 37 -3.27 -13.34 10.70
C ASP A 37 -4.60 -13.68 9.99
N GLY A 38 -4.57 -13.94 8.68
CA GLY A 38 -5.77 -14.24 7.90
C GLY A 38 -6.58 -13.01 7.46
N SER A 39 -6.15 -11.78 7.79
CA SER A 39 -6.89 -10.57 7.42
C SER A 39 -6.87 -10.27 5.92
N ALA A 40 -5.75 -10.50 5.23
CA ALA A 40 -5.66 -10.27 3.79
C ALA A 40 -6.46 -11.27 2.98
N GLU A 41 -6.56 -12.51 3.44
CA GLU A 41 -7.32 -13.60 2.83
C GLU A 41 -8.84 -13.30 2.82
N ARG A 42 -9.32 -12.42 3.70
CA ARG A 42 -10.70 -11.93 3.74
C ARG A 42 -10.98 -10.78 2.76
N LEU A 43 -9.96 -10.21 2.10
CA LEU A 43 -10.16 -9.16 1.12
C LEU A 43 -10.85 -9.73 -0.13
N PRO A 44 -11.95 -9.10 -0.62
CA PRO A 44 -12.70 -9.63 -1.76
C PRO A 44 -11.83 -9.86 -3.00
N GLY A 45 -11.80 -11.09 -3.50
CA GLY A 45 -11.04 -11.47 -4.68
C GLY A 45 -9.53 -11.59 -4.47
N MET A 46 -9.07 -11.68 -3.21
CA MET A 46 -7.68 -12.06 -2.91
C MET A 46 -7.43 -13.52 -3.29
N THR A 47 -6.26 -13.79 -3.87
CA THR A 47 -5.77 -15.16 -4.16
C THR A 47 -4.44 -15.37 -3.45
N ALA A 48 -4.05 -16.62 -3.24
CA ALA A 48 -2.77 -16.96 -2.60
C ALA A 48 -1.57 -16.35 -3.35
N ALA A 49 -1.52 -16.48 -4.68
CA ALA A 49 -0.44 -15.93 -5.50
C ALA A 49 -0.35 -14.40 -5.42
N ARG A 50 -1.50 -13.71 -5.39
CA ARG A 50 -1.54 -12.25 -5.25
C ARG A 50 -1.05 -11.82 -3.86
N LEU A 51 -1.51 -12.52 -2.82
CA LEU A 51 -1.11 -12.24 -1.45
C LEU A 51 0.38 -12.46 -1.23
N GLU A 52 0.94 -13.53 -1.79
CA GLU A 52 2.38 -13.79 -1.77
C GLU A 52 3.17 -12.64 -2.39
N GLY A 53 2.79 -12.20 -3.60
CA GLY A 53 3.41 -11.06 -4.27
C GLY A 53 3.34 -9.76 -3.45
N TYR A 54 2.18 -9.46 -2.85
CA TYR A 54 2.06 -8.29 -1.97
C TYR A 54 2.87 -8.42 -0.69
N ARG A 55 2.91 -9.59 -0.05
CA ARG A 55 3.71 -9.83 1.16
C ARG A 55 5.19 -9.64 0.88
N LEU A 56 5.69 -10.14 -0.25
CA LEU A 56 7.09 -9.93 -0.66
C LEU A 56 7.43 -8.44 -0.79
N ARG A 57 6.58 -7.67 -1.49
CA ARG A 57 6.81 -6.22 -1.64
C ARG A 57 6.59 -5.44 -0.35
N ALA A 58 5.63 -5.84 0.47
CA ALA A 58 5.37 -5.22 1.76
C ALA A 58 6.53 -5.43 2.73
N ALA A 59 7.19 -6.59 2.70
CA ALA A 59 8.40 -6.86 3.47
C ALA A 59 9.58 -5.98 3.03
N ALA A 60 9.70 -5.69 1.73
CA ALA A 60 10.77 -4.87 1.17
C ALA A 60 10.47 -3.35 1.17
N ALA A 61 9.27 -2.91 1.53
CA ALA A 61 8.89 -1.50 1.47
C ALA A 61 9.53 -0.69 2.62
N GLU A 62 10.30 0.33 2.25
CA GLU A 62 10.99 1.29 3.14
C GLU A 62 10.42 2.71 2.93
N PRO A 63 9.18 2.99 3.37
CA PRO A 63 8.48 4.22 2.98
C PRO A 63 9.14 5.51 3.50
N GLU A 64 9.85 5.48 4.62
CA GLU A 64 10.66 6.60 5.11
C GLU A 64 11.77 6.96 4.11
N ARG A 65 12.47 5.94 3.59
CA ARG A 65 13.53 6.10 2.61
C ARG A 65 12.97 6.60 1.28
N ASP A 66 11.86 6.03 0.83
CA ASP A 66 11.19 6.45 -0.41
C ASP A 66 10.78 7.93 -0.35
N LEU A 67 10.21 8.36 0.79
CA LEU A 67 9.85 9.76 1.01
C LEU A 67 11.07 10.68 1.09
N ALA A 68 12.16 10.24 1.73
CA ALA A 68 13.40 11.01 1.78
C ALA A 68 14.02 11.20 0.39
N VAL A 69 14.00 10.16 -0.46
CA VAL A 69 14.47 10.24 -1.84
C VAL A 69 13.60 11.21 -2.66
N ALA A 70 12.28 11.14 -2.52
CA ALA A 70 11.39 12.09 -3.19
C ALA A 70 11.65 13.54 -2.73
N ALA A 71 11.79 13.76 -1.42
CA ALA A 71 12.05 15.08 -0.86
C ALA A 71 13.39 15.67 -1.33
N ALA A 72 14.43 14.85 -1.52
CA ALA A 72 15.74 15.28 -1.99
C ALA A 72 15.72 15.91 -3.40
N VAL A 73 14.70 15.59 -4.21
CA VAL A 73 14.48 16.18 -5.54
C VAL A 73 13.32 17.19 -5.57
N GLY A 74 12.86 17.63 -4.40
CA GLY A 74 11.73 18.56 -4.27
C GLY A 74 10.34 17.93 -4.46
N GLY A 75 10.27 16.60 -4.54
CA GLY A 75 9.02 15.85 -4.62
C GLY A 75 8.35 15.67 -3.26
N ARG A 76 7.03 15.46 -3.28
CA ARG A 76 6.25 15.04 -2.11
C ARG A 76 5.16 14.07 -2.52
N LEU A 77 4.77 13.19 -1.61
CA LEU A 77 3.60 12.33 -1.80
C LEU A 77 2.34 13.14 -1.45
N VAL A 78 1.46 13.33 -2.44
CA VAL A 78 0.13 13.93 -2.24
C VAL A 78 -0.91 12.81 -2.18
N CYS A 79 -1.85 12.93 -1.25
CA CYS A 79 -2.87 11.94 -0.95
C CYS A 79 -4.27 12.56 -1.05
N PRO A 80 -5.32 11.75 -1.32
CA PRO A 80 -6.69 12.21 -1.20
C PRO A 80 -6.97 12.87 0.14
N GLY A 81 -7.45 14.12 0.10
CA GLY A 81 -7.70 14.97 1.28
C GLY A 81 -6.64 16.05 1.52
N ASP A 82 -5.47 15.95 0.87
CA ASP A 82 -4.51 17.05 0.85
C ASP A 82 -5.06 18.21 -0.01
N ARG A 83 -4.70 19.45 0.30
CA ARG A 83 -5.16 20.65 -0.45
C ARG A 83 -4.84 20.59 -1.95
N GLU A 84 -3.82 19.82 -2.29
CA GLU A 84 -3.20 19.77 -3.62
C GLU A 84 -3.61 18.52 -4.42
N TRP A 85 -4.56 17.75 -3.88
CA TRP A 85 -5.19 16.60 -4.53
C TRP A 85 -6.44 17.02 -5.29
#